data_AF-A0A9D9QT45-F1
#
_entry.id   AF-A0A9D9QT45-F1
#
_cell.length_a   1.000
_cell.length_b   1.000
_cell.length_c   1.000
_cell.angle_alpha   90.00
_cell.angle_beta   90.00
_cell.angle_gamma   90.00
#
_symmetry.space_group_name_H-M   'P 1'
#
loop_
_entity.id
_entity.type
_entity.pdbx_description
1 polymer ?
#
loop_
_entity_poly.entity_id
_entity_poly.type
_entity_poly.pdbx_seq_one_letter_code
_entity_poly.pdbx_strand_id
1 'polypeptide(L)'
;MSIAINEIRRVFRYNGMQLPDVPGMEPKEVRDLYSTQYPELISAEIEAGEVRDGVQEYTFRKAVGTKGGSDDEGERLATLMAAVAVESEGRSDITGKLAKALTRRGTQACGSAWGAFVLRTRRDATERHTARVLPTSDMLAPLP
;
A
#
# COMPACT_ATOMS: atom_id res chain seq x y z
N MET A 1 37.35 -49.21 5.81
CA MET A 1 36.28 -48.25 5.45
C MET A 1 36.97 -46.97 4.99
N SER A 2 36.98 -46.70 3.69
CA SER A 2 37.53 -45.47 3.11
C SER A 2 36.44 -44.41 3.05
N ILE A 3 36.63 -43.29 3.75
CA ILE A 3 35.83 -42.08 3.53
C ILE A 3 36.39 -41.39 2.29
N ALA A 4 35.57 -41.24 1.25
CA ALA A 4 35.88 -40.42 0.09
C ALA A 4 35.46 -38.98 0.41
N ILE A 5 36.42 -38.06 0.36
CA ILE A 5 36.18 -36.62 0.55
C ILE A 5 35.89 -36.06 -0.85
N ASN A 6 34.64 -35.74 -1.13
CA ASN A 6 34.25 -35.03 -2.36
C ASN A 6 34.13 -33.54 -2.03
N GLU A 7 34.89 -32.71 -2.74
CA GLU A 7 34.80 -31.26 -2.60
C GLU A 7 33.49 -30.75 -3.20
N ILE A 8 32.73 -29.99 -2.41
CA ILE A 8 31.50 -29.36 -2.86
C ILE A 8 31.86 -28.09 -3.61
N ARG A 9 31.46 -28.00 -4.88
CA ARG A 9 31.64 -26.80 -5.69
C ARG A 9 30.58 -25.78 -5.35
N ARG A 10 30.99 -24.55 -4.99
CA ARG A 10 30.05 -23.48 -4.68
C ARG A 10 29.70 -22.70 -5.95
N VAL A 11 28.45 -22.32 -6.08
CA VAL A 11 27.96 -21.47 -7.17
C VAL A 11 27.19 -20.31 -6.56
N PHE A 12 27.61 -19.08 -6.87
CA PHE A 12 26.95 -17.88 -6.41
C PHE A 12 26.02 -17.35 -7.50
N ARG A 13 24.77 -17.06 -7.15
CA ARG A 13 23.80 -16.44 -8.04
C ARG A 13 23.31 -15.12 -7.48
N TYR A 14 23.24 -14.12 -8.35
CA TYR A 14 22.68 -12.83 -8.04
C TYR A 14 21.86 -12.32 -9.22
N ASN A 15 20.57 -12.05 -9.00
CA ASN A 15 19.66 -11.48 -10.01
C ASN A 15 19.69 -12.23 -11.37
N GLY A 16 19.72 -13.56 -11.34
CA GLY A 16 19.82 -14.43 -12.52
C GLY A 16 21.22 -14.57 -13.13
N MET A 17 22.21 -13.81 -12.66
CA MET A 17 23.61 -13.92 -13.06
C MET A 17 24.39 -14.85 -12.14
N GLN A 18 25.37 -15.57 -12.70
CA GLN A 18 26.32 -16.36 -11.93
C GLN A 18 27.53 -15.49 -11.59
N LEU A 19 27.87 -15.40 -10.30
CA LEU A 19 29.05 -14.69 -9.83
C LEU A 19 30.22 -15.67 -9.70
N PRO A 20 31.44 -15.30 -10.14
CA PRO A 20 32.62 -16.13 -9.95
C PRO A 20 32.91 -16.37 -8.46
N ASP A 21 33.20 -17.63 -8.11
CA ASP A 21 33.65 -17.99 -6.77
C ASP A 21 35.11 -17.56 -6.55
N VAL A 22 35.42 -17.07 -5.34
CA VAL A 22 36.77 -16.76 -4.89
C VAL A 22 37.17 -17.80 -3.82
N PRO A 23 38.15 -18.68 -4.11
CA PRO A 23 38.59 -19.71 -3.17
C PRO A 23 39.09 -19.10 -1.86
N GLY A 24 38.73 -19.72 -0.74
CA GLY A 24 39.18 -19.29 0.60
C GLY A 24 38.36 -18.16 1.23
N MET A 25 37.34 -17.63 0.54
CA MET A 25 36.39 -16.67 1.10
C MET A 25 35.08 -17.34 1.53
N GLU A 26 34.52 -16.92 2.65
CA GLU A 26 33.17 -17.30 3.06
C GLU A 26 32.10 -16.67 2.14
N PRO A 27 30.91 -17.27 1.96
CA PRO A 27 29.82 -16.70 1.16
C PRO A 27 29.50 -15.23 1.48
N LYS A 28 29.65 -14.84 2.75
CA LYS A 28 29.48 -13.45 3.21
C LYS A 28 30.57 -12.53 2.71
N GLU A 29 31.82 -12.98 2.71
CA GLU A 29 32.95 -12.22 2.19
C GLU A 29 32.87 -12.08 0.66
N VAL A 30 32.42 -13.13 -0.04
CA VAL A 30 32.14 -13.08 -1.48
C VAL A 30 31.07 -12.03 -1.78
N ARG A 31 29.99 -11.97 -1.00
CA ARG A 31 28.96 -10.93 -1.12
C ARG A 31 29.54 -9.53 -0.90
N ASP A 32 30.34 -9.36 0.16
CA ASP A 32 30.92 -8.06 0.52
C ASP A 32 31.96 -7.60 -0.54
N LEU A 33 32.71 -8.52 -1.16
CA LEU A 33 33.59 -8.24 -2.29
C LEU A 33 32.81 -7.70 -3.50
N TYR A 34 31.76 -8.41 -3.90
CA TYR A 34 30.93 -8.01 -5.04
C TYR A 34 30.05 -6.79 -4.75
N SER A 35 29.88 -6.40 -3.48
CA SER A 35 29.14 -5.20 -3.10
C SER A 35 29.78 -3.90 -3.63
N THR A 36 31.08 -3.94 -3.95
CA THR A 36 31.79 -2.82 -4.61
C THR A 36 31.28 -2.55 -6.02
N GLN A 37 30.88 -3.60 -6.75
CA GLN A 37 30.33 -3.52 -8.10
C GLN A 37 28.79 -3.47 -8.10
N TYR A 38 28.16 -4.14 -7.13
CA TYR A 38 26.71 -4.25 -6.97
C TYR A 38 26.32 -3.73 -5.57
N PRO A 39 26.15 -2.41 -5.38
CA PRO A 39 25.85 -1.81 -4.06
C PRO A 39 24.63 -2.41 -3.37
N GLU A 40 23.69 -2.97 -4.12
CA GLU A 40 22.52 -3.63 -3.62
C GLU A 40 22.81 -4.98 -2.92
N LEU A 41 24.01 -5.55 -3.08
CA LEU A 41 24.47 -6.70 -2.32
C LEU A 41 24.82 -6.37 -0.86
N ILE A 42 25.05 -5.10 -0.52
CA ILE A 42 25.36 -4.67 0.87
C ILE A 42 24.25 -5.11 1.83
N SER A 43 23.01 -5.01 1.39
CA SER A 43 21.82 -5.43 2.16
C SER A 43 21.28 -6.77 1.70
N ALA A 44 21.98 -7.52 0.84
CA ALA A 44 21.46 -8.79 0.35
C ALA A 44 21.51 -9.88 1.44
N GLU A 45 20.43 -10.65 1.49
CA GLU A 45 20.34 -11.88 2.27
C GLU A 45 20.98 -13.03 1.46
N ILE A 46 21.62 -13.96 2.18
CA ILE A 46 22.32 -15.10 1.59
C ILE A 46 21.46 -16.33 1.85
N GLU A 47 20.83 -16.83 0.79
CA GLU A 47 20.08 -18.08 0.83
C GLU A 47 21.00 -19.23 0.40
N ALA A 48 21.32 -20.13 1.34
CA ALA A 48 22.08 -21.35 1.04
C ALA A 48 21.11 -22.42 0.54
N GLY A 49 21.23 -22.78 -0.73
CA GLY A 49 20.48 -23.87 -1.35
C GLY A 49 21.00 -25.24 -0.93
N GLU A 50 20.24 -26.27 -1.35
CA GLU A 50 20.63 -27.67 -1.17
C GLU A 50 21.86 -28.02 -2.00
N VAL A 51 22.66 -28.95 -1.50
CA VAL A 51 23.76 -29.54 -2.27
C VAL A 51 23.16 -30.55 -3.25
N ARG A 52 23.28 -30.27 -4.55
CA ARG A 52 22.83 -31.17 -5.63
C ARG A 52 24.00 -31.46 -6.55
N ASP A 53 24.24 -32.74 -6.83
CA ASP A 53 25.31 -33.20 -7.73
C ASP A 53 26.72 -32.67 -7.37
N GLY A 54 27.00 -32.52 -6.07
CA GLY A 54 28.27 -31.97 -5.59
C GLY A 54 28.41 -30.46 -5.76
N VAL A 55 27.34 -29.76 -6.13
CA VAL A 55 27.27 -28.30 -6.24
C VAL A 55 26.34 -27.74 -5.17
N GLN A 56 26.81 -26.73 -4.44
CA GLN A 56 25.97 -25.95 -3.53
C GLN A 56 25.72 -24.55 -4.11
N GLU A 57 24.45 -24.22 -4.28
CA GLU A 57 24.03 -22.93 -4.80
C GLU A 57 23.79 -21.93 -3.67
N TYR A 58 24.42 -20.77 -3.74
CA TYR A 58 24.20 -19.64 -2.84
C TYR A 58 23.54 -18.52 -3.63
N THR A 59 22.32 -18.15 -3.25
CA THR A 59 21.58 -17.07 -3.89
C THR A 59 21.67 -15.81 -3.04
N PHE A 60 22.18 -14.74 -3.62
CA PHE A 60 22.11 -13.41 -3.03
C PHE A 60 20.79 -12.76 -3.41
N ARG A 61 19.89 -12.67 -2.44
CA ARG A 61 18.59 -12.04 -2.62
C ARG A 61 18.67 -10.61 -2.12
N LYS A 62 18.33 -9.66 -2.99
CA LYS A 62 18.20 -8.25 -2.59
C LYS A 62 17.13 -8.16 -1.50
N ALA A 63 17.50 -7.67 -0.32
CA ALA A 63 16.51 -7.36 0.71
C ALA A 63 15.64 -6.22 0.20
N VAL A 64 14.40 -6.54 -0.12
CA VAL A 64 13.34 -5.54 -0.27
C VAL A 64 12.78 -5.33 1.13
N GLY A 65 12.76 -4.09 1.61
CA GLY A 65 12.22 -3.80 2.94
C GLY A 65 10.77 -4.30 3.02
N THR A 66 10.50 -5.26 3.90
CA THR A 66 9.16 -5.81 4.16
C THR A 66 8.29 -4.84 4.96
N LYS A 67 8.52 -3.53 4.83
CA LYS A 67 7.82 -2.51 5.62
C LYS A 67 6.36 -2.50 5.21
N GLY A 68 5.51 -3.03 6.08
CA GLY A 68 4.07 -3.15 5.86
C GLY A 68 3.59 -4.61 5.78
N GLY A 69 4.49 -5.56 5.54
CA GLY A 69 4.16 -6.98 5.48
C GLY A 69 4.23 -7.64 6.84
N SER A 70 3.07 -7.80 7.47
CA SER A 70 2.88 -8.75 8.57
C SER A 70 2.58 -10.13 7.99
N ASP A 71 2.91 -11.21 8.71
CA ASP A 71 2.57 -12.58 8.30
C ASP A 71 1.06 -12.76 8.00
N ASP A 72 0.20 -11.97 8.66
CA ASP A 72 -1.26 -11.93 8.46
C ASP A 72 -1.71 -11.18 7.18
N GLU A 73 -0.79 -10.60 6.41
CA GLU A 73 -1.12 -9.80 5.23
C GLU A 73 -1.75 -10.67 4.12
N GLY A 74 -1.28 -11.91 3.99
CA GLY A 74 -1.87 -12.89 3.08
C GLY A 74 -3.34 -13.19 3.42
N GLU A 75 -3.65 -13.32 4.71
CA GLU A 75 -5.02 -13.60 5.17
C GLU A 75 -5.94 -12.39 4.98
N ARG A 76 -5.46 -11.18 5.29
CA ARG A 76 -6.23 -9.94 5.09
C ARG A 76 -6.50 -9.67 3.63
N LEU A 77 -5.51 -9.88 2.76
CA LEU A 77 -5.65 -9.71 1.33
C LEU A 77 -6.62 -10.76 0.76
N ALA A 78 -6.49 -12.02 1.16
CA ALA A 78 -7.43 -13.08 0.77
C ALA A 78 -8.87 -12.77 1.19
N THR A 79 -9.04 -12.28 2.43
CA THR A 79 -10.35 -11.86 2.96
C THR A 79 -10.94 -10.71 2.14
N LEU A 80 -10.12 -9.71 1.81
CA LEU A 80 -10.54 -8.58 0.97
C LEU A 80 -10.94 -9.04 -0.44
N MET A 81 -10.13 -9.91 -1.06
CA MET A 81 -10.42 -10.44 -2.38
C MET A 81 -11.73 -11.24 -2.40
N ALA A 82 -11.98 -12.05 -1.36
CA ALA A 82 -13.25 -12.76 -1.21
C ALA A 82 -14.44 -11.79 -1.06
N ALA A 83 -14.29 -10.72 -0.29
CA ALA A 83 -15.33 -9.69 -0.15
C ALA A 83 -15.62 -8.97 -1.47
N VAL A 84 -14.58 -8.62 -2.23
CA VAL A 84 -14.70 -7.97 -3.54
C VAL A 84 -15.33 -8.90 -4.58
N ALA A 85 -15.03 -10.20 -4.54
CA ALA A 85 -15.67 -11.19 -5.41
C ALA A 85 -17.18 -11.31 -5.15
N VAL A 86 -17.59 -11.33 -3.88
CA VAL A 86 -19.03 -11.32 -3.51
C VAL A 86 -19.73 -10.04 -3.99
N GLU A 87 -19.01 -8.92 -4.01
CA GLU A 87 -19.53 -7.63 -4.47
C GLU A 87 -19.61 -7.55 -6.00
N SER A 88 -18.65 -8.12 -6.74
CA SER A 88 -18.64 -8.14 -8.21
C SER A 88 -19.68 -9.08 -8.82
N GLU A 89 -20.09 -10.13 -8.10
CA GLU A 89 -21.20 -11.02 -8.47
C GLU A 89 -22.59 -10.37 -8.35
N GLY A 90 -22.68 -9.09 -7.93
CA GLY A 90 -23.95 -8.37 -7.82
C GLY A 90 -24.84 -8.83 -6.67
N ARG A 91 -24.31 -9.65 -5.75
CA ARG A 91 -25.00 -10.10 -4.52
C ARG A 91 -24.90 -9.09 -3.38
N SER A 92 -24.26 -7.94 -3.59
CA SER A 92 -24.18 -6.89 -2.60
C SER A 92 -25.46 -6.06 -2.59
N ASP A 93 -26.25 -6.19 -1.51
CA ASP A 93 -27.36 -5.29 -1.21
C ASP A 93 -26.82 -3.93 -0.72
N ILE A 94 -26.10 -3.21 -1.58
CA ILE A 94 -25.49 -1.91 -1.27
C ILE A 94 -26.59 -0.92 -0.88
N THR A 95 -27.73 -0.96 -1.57
CA THR A 95 -28.89 -0.10 -1.29
C THR A 95 -29.47 -0.38 0.09
N GLY A 96 -29.65 -1.64 0.49
CA GLY A 96 -30.13 -1.99 1.83
C GLY A 96 -29.11 -1.73 2.93
N LYS A 97 -27.81 -1.96 2.67
CA LYS A 97 -26.72 -1.57 3.58
C LYS A 97 -26.71 -0.06 3.81
N LEU A 98 -26.85 0.72 2.74
CA LEU A 98 -26.92 2.18 2.80
C LEU A 98 -28.18 2.64 3.54
N ALA A 99 -29.36 2.09 3.21
CA ALA A 99 -30.60 2.40 3.92
C ALA A 99 -30.47 2.13 5.43
N LYS A 100 -29.90 0.97 5.81
CA LYS A 100 -29.62 0.65 7.21
C LYS A 100 -28.62 1.62 7.84
N ALA A 101 -27.56 2.02 7.14
CA ALA A 101 -26.60 3.00 7.65
C ALA A 101 -27.22 4.39 7.85
N LEU A 102 -28.11 4.82 6.96
CA LEU A 102 -28.84 6.09 7.05
C LEU A 102 -29.88 6.10 8.18
N THR A 103 -30.42 4.94 8.56
CA THR A 103 -31.33 4.83 9.72
C THR A 103 -30.63 4.89 11.09
N ARG A 104 -29.30 4.88 11.13
CA ARG A 104 -28.56 4.99 12.41
C ARG A 104 -28.79 6.37 13.04
N ARG A 105 -29.08 6.40 14.34
CA ARG A 105 -29.35 7.64 15.10
C ARG A 105 -28.28 8.71 14.92
N GLY A 106 -26.99 8.34 14.97
CA GLY A 106 -25.88 9.29 14.77
C GLY A 106 -25.88 9.90 13.37
N THR A 107 -26.12 9.10 12.33
CA THR A 107 -26.21 9.55 10.95
C THR A 107 -27.40 10.50 10.75
N GLN A 108 -28.57 10.17 11.31
CA GLN A 108 -29.77 11.02 11.25
C GLN A 108 -29.58 12.33 11.99
N ALA A 109 -28.98 12.31 13.20
CA ALA A 109 -28.72 13.50 13.99
C ALA A 109 -27.73 14.45 13.30
N CYS A 110 -26.67 13.90 12.70
CA CYS A 110 -25.73 14.70 11.93
C CYS A 110 -26.42 15.31 10.69
N GLY A 111 -27.17 14.50 9.94
CA GLY A 111 -27.90 14.96 8.76
C GLY A 111 -28.92 16.05 9.06
N SER A 112 -29.68 15.93 10.16
CA SER A 112 -30.65 16.94 10.57
C SER A 112 -29.99 18.24 11.04
N ALA A 113 -28.87 18.17 11.74
CA ALA A 113 -28.10 19.35 12.15
C ALA A 113 -27.57 20.11 10.93
N TRP A 114 -27.02 19.41 9.93
CA TRP A 114 -26.59 20.01 8.68
C TRP A 114 -27.76 20.60 7.88
N GLY A 115 -28.89 19.89 7.83
CA GLY A 115 -30.12 20.40 7.20
C GLY A 115 -30.60 21.71 7.84
N ALA A 116 -30.64 21.76 9.18
CA ALA A 116 -31.01 22.97 9.92
C ALA A 116 -30.03 24.13 9.67
N PHE A 117 -28.73 23.84 9.60
CA PHE A 117 -27.71 24.83 9.27
C PHE A 117 -27.90 25.41 7.86
N VAL A 118 -28.15 24.57 6.84
CA VAL A 118 -28.38 25.02 5.46
C VAL A 118 -29.65 25.87 5.36
N LEU A 119 -30.74 25.46 6.01
CA LEU A 119 -31.98 26.23 6.02
C LEU A 119 -31.80 27.59 6.71
N ARG A 120 -31.07 27.62 7.83
CA ARG A 120 -30.76 28.87 8.54
C ARG A 120 -29.89 29.80 7.71
N THR A 121 -28.81 29.30 7.12
CA THR A 121 -27.92 30.12 6.28
C THR A 121 -28.62 30.66 5.03
N ARG A 122 -29.51 29.89 4.40
CA ARG A 122 -30.34 30.38 3.29
C ARG A 122 -31.31 31.48 3.72
N ARG A 123 -31.93 31.34 4.89
CA ARG A 123 -32.82 32.34 5.46
C ARG A 123 -32.07 33.64 5.77
N ASP A 124 -30.94 33.55 6.46
CA ASP A 124 -30.10 34.71 6.78
C ASP A 124 -29.59 35.42 5.51
N ALA A 125 -29.24 34.67 4.46
CA ALA A 125 -28.84 35.24 3.17
C ALA A 125 -29.99 35.98 2.49
N THR A 126 -31.22 35.45 2.58
CA THR A 126 -32.44 36.07 2.04
C THR A 126 -32.80 37.33 2.83
N GLU A 127 -32.77 37.26 4.17
CA GLU A 127 -33.04 38.41 5.05
C GLU A 127 -32.02 39.53 4.86
N ARG A 128 -30.73 39.19 4.69
CA ARG A 128 -29.68 40.17 4.33
C ARG A 128 -29.90 40.78 2.94
N HIS A 129 -30.43 40.03 1.98
CA HIS A 129 -30.82 40.57 0.66
C HIS A 129 -32.00 41.53 0.79
N THR A 130 -33.02 41.20 1.60
CA THR A 130 -34.16 42.11 1.84
C THR A 130 -33.78 43.34 2.66
N ALA A 131 -32.80 43.24 3.55
CA ALA A 131 -32.26 44.39 4.27
C ALA A 131 -31.35 45.27 3.39
N ARG A 132 -30.74 44.68 2.34
CA ARG A 132 -30.02 45.38 1.26
C ARG A 132 -30.93 45.67 0.07
N VAL A 133 -32.15 46.12 0.29
CA VAL A 133 -32.88 46.84 -0.76
C VAL A 133 -32.13 48.16 -0.96
N LEU A 134 -31.12 48.12 -1.84
CA LEU A 134 -30.44 49.30 -2.33
C LEU A 134 -31.46 50.13 -3.12
N PRO A 135 -31.38 51.48 -3.06
CA PRO A 135 -32.18 52.32 -3.93
C PRO A 135 -32.01 51.84 -5.38
N THR A 136 -33.11 51.64 -6.08
CA THR A 136 -33.09 51.33 -7.51
C THR A 136 -32.42 52.50 -8.26
N SER A 137 -31.84 52.25 -9.43
CA SER A 137 -30.96 53.23 -10.12
C SER A 137 -31.62 54.60 -10.38
N ASP A 138 -32.94 54.65 -10.43
CA ASP A 138 -33.83 55.81 -10.55
C ASP A 138 -33.95 56.65 -9.26
N MET A 139 -33.56 56.09 -8.11
CA MET A 139 -33.53 56.75 -6.80
C MET A 139 -32.16 57.35 -6.45
N LEU A 140 -31.15 57.19 -7.32
CA LEU A 140 -29.82 57.79 -7.15
C LEU A 140 -29.81 59.20 -7.75
N ALA A 141 -29.18 60.15 -7.05
CA ALA A 141 -29.04 61.52 -7.55
C ALA A 141 -28.24 61.52 -8.87
N PRO A 142 -28.63 62.33 -9.88
CA PRO A 142 -27.88 62.40 -11.13
C PRO A 142 -26.45 62.90 -10.84
N LEU A 143 -25.47 62.20 -11.42
CA LEU A 143 -24.07 62.58 -11.32
C LEU A 143 -23.86 63.94 -12.02
N PRO A 144 -23.00 64.83 -11.47
CA PRO A 144 -22.74 66.15 -12.04
C PRO A 144 -21.99 66.10 -13.37
#